data_AF-A0A7L3WYW0-F1
#
_entry.id   AF-A0A7L3WYW0-F1
#
_cell.length_a   1.000
_cell.length_b   1.000
_cell.length_c   1.000
_cell.angle_alpha   90.00
_cell.angle_beta   90.00
_cell.angle_gamma   90.00
#
_symmetry.space_group_name_H-M   'P 1'
#
loop_
_entity.id
_entity.type
_entity.pdbx_description
1 polymer ?
#
loop_
_entity_poly.entity_id
_entity_poly.type
_entity_poly.pdbx_seq_one_letter_code
_entity_poly.pdbx_strand_id
1 'polypeptide(L)'
;MLQDLVSAQLVSDYTVLGLPASVSDLEGTSRLSAAVSWLVSQCPDPLELCSQTLQDYVENGVDGEFGKRFYHDRKERRGAGLPSQEPGAIIELYNSVLHFLSEVASSEHLCDLSWPVTEFSEPGGNKLLPHLQWNIPDHLAWLKKAVLSFQIPYLDLPPLGAPWRPVCHMIFQYISQIASSSLTQPLIQSQVENLLSKTYWKWKTRTSGNSSEEGPSVDEIPWDDILAVCIDHKLRDWTPPKLPVDP
;
A
#
# COMPACT_ATOMS: atom_id res chain seq x y z
N MET A 1 8.40 -20.36 38.83
CA MET A 1 9.08 -19.50 37.84
C MET A 1 9.23 -20.20 36.48
N LEU A 2 10.00 -21.29 36.35
CA LEU A 2 10.10 -22.00 35.05
C LEU A 2 8.77 -22.64 34.62
N GLN A 3 8.06 -23.29 35.55
CA GLN A 3 6.73 -23.86 35.30
C GLN A 3 5.70 -22.80 34.90
N ASP A 4 5.83 -21.56 35.39
CA ASP A 4 4.92 -20.48 35.03
C ASP A 4 5.14 -20.03 33.57
N LEU A 5 6.41 -19.98 33.14
CA LEU A 5 6.77 -19.66 31.74
C LEU A 5 6.29 -20.74 30.76
N VAL A 6 6.39 -22.01 31.15
CA VAL A 6 5.85 -23.14 30.36
C VAL A 6 4.32 -23.08 30.32
N SER A 7 3.67 -22.80 31.45
CA SER A 7 2.21 -22.69 31.52
C SER A 7 1.65 -21.52 30.69
N ALA A 8 2.44 -20.44 30.56
CA ALA A 8 2.13 -19.31 29.70
C ALA A 8 2.48 -19.53 28.21
N GLN A 9 2.95 -20.72 27.82
CA GLN A 9 3.41 -21.07 26.47
C GLN A 9 4.54 -20.18 25.94
N LEU A 10 5.33 -19.56 26.82
CA LEU A 10 6.49 -18.76 26.45
C LEU A 10 7.76 -19.61 26.26
N VAL A 11 7.76 -20.84 26.78
CA VAL A 11 8.84 -21.82 26.62
C VAL A 11 8.25 -23.07 26.00
N SER A 12 8.72 -23.41 24.80
CA SER A 12 8.30 -24.58 24.04
C SER A 12 8.91 -25.88 24.56
N ASP A 13 10.18 -25.85 24.96
CA ASP A 13 10.86 -26.99 25.58
C ASP A 13 12.01 -26.52 26.48
N TYR A 14 12.38 -27.34 27.49
CA TYR A 14 13.49 -27.02 28.38
C TYR A 14 14.21 -28.29 28.87
N THR A 15 15.52 -28.17 29.08
CA THR A 15 16.32 -29.18 29.76
C THR A 15 17.09 -28.53 30.90
N VAL A 16 17.02 -29.13 32.10
CA VAL A 16 17.79 -28.66 33.27
C VAL A 16 19.06 -29.49 33.39
N LEU A 17 20.21 -28.81 33.41
CA LEU A 17 21.51 -29.46 33.50
C LEU A 17 22.25 -28.97 34.76
N GLY A 18 22.75 -29.91 35.55
CA GLY A 18 23.63 -29.61 36.67
C GLY A 18 25.03 -29.33 36.15
N LEU A 19 25.53 -28.10 36.41
CA LEU A 19 26.90 -27.73 36.07
C LEU A 19 27.86 -28.19 37.18
N PRO A 20 28.99 -28.82 36.84
CA PRO A 20 30.02 -29.10 37.82
C PRO A 20 30.71 -27.81 38.26
N ALA A 21 31.15 -27.78 39.51
CA ALA A 21 31.80 -26.60 40.10
C ALA A 21 33.20 -26.31 39.54
N SER A 22 33.79 -27.25 38.78
CA SER A 22 35.14 -27.14 38.26
C SER A 22 35.18 -27.23 36.74
N VAL A 23 35.95 -26.33 36.13
CA VAL A 23 36.23 -26.29 34.68
C VAL A 23 37.13 -27.45 34.24
N SER A 24 37.75 -28.17 35.18
CA SER A 24 38.59 -29.35 34.91
C SER A 24 37.78 -30.66 34.80
N ASP A 25 36.46 -30.62 35.01
CA ASP A 25 35.61 -31.78 34.78
C ASP A 25 35.33 -31.94 33.28
N LEU A 26 35.98 -32.94 32.68
CA LEU A 26 35.83 -33.31 31.27
C LEU A 26 34.40 -33.76 30.95
N GLU A 27 33.74 -34.47 31.87
CA GLU A 27 32.36 -34.92 31.67
C GLU A 27 31.40 -33.72 31.72
N GLY A 28 31.63 -32.81 32.66
CA GLY A 28 30.95 -31.52 32.75
C GLY A 28 31.04 -30.67 31.49
N THR A 29 32.26 -30.57 30.95
CA THR A 29 32.53 -29.80 29.73
C THR A 29 31.82 -30.42 28.52
N SER A 30 31.82 -31.76 28.42
CA SER A 30 31.08 -32.48 27.37
C SER A 30 29.58 -32.25 27.47
N ARG A 31 29.00 -32.30 28.67
CA ARG A 31 27.57 -32.02 28.89
C ARG A 31 27.19 -30.58 28.55
N LEU A 32 28.03 -29.61 28.92
CA LEU A 32 27.84 -28.20 28.54
C LEU A 32 27.86 -28.03 27.01
N SER A 33 28.84 -28.64 26.33
CA SER A 33 28.94 -28.58 24.87
C SER A 33 27.74 -29.22 24.17
N ALA A 34 27.25 -30.35 24.68
CA ALA A 34 26.03 -30.98 24.18
C ALA A 34 24.80 -30.07 24.38
N ALA A 35 24.71 -29.39 25.52
CA ALA A 35 23.63 -28.46 25.83
C ALA A 35 23.59 -27.26 24.88
N VAL A 36 24.76 -26.64 24.65
CA VAL A 36 24.91 -25.52 23.72
C VAL A 36 24.60 -25.98 22.29
N SER A 37 25.07 -27.17 21.90
CA SER A 37 24.78 -27.74 20.58
C SER A 37 23.28 -28.02 20.39
N TRP A 38 22.60 -28.49 21.43
CA TRP A 38 21.15 -28.65 21.43
C TRP A 38 20.43 -27.30 21.35
N LEU A 39 20.84 -26.29 22.11
CA LEU A 39 20.28 -24.92 22.02
C LEU A 39 20.42 -24.35 20.61
N VAL A 40 21.58 -24.53 19.97
CA VAL A 40 21.81 -24.08 18.58
C VAL A 40 20.93 -24.87 17.60
N SER A 41 20.72 -26.18 17.82
CA SER A 41 19.84 -26.99 16.95
C SER A 41 18.35 -26.71 17.13
N GLN A 42 17.96 -26.15 18.28
CA GLN A 42 16.61 -25.67 18.55
C GLN A 42 16.43 -24.18 18.25
N CYS A 43 17.49 -23.49 17.80
CA CYS A 43 17.39 -22.09 17.43
C CYS A 43 16.47 -21.98 16.20
N PRO A 44 15.36 -21.22 16.26
CA PRO A 44 14.54 -20.99 15.08
C PRO A 44 15.40 -20.34 13.99
N ASP A 45 15.08 -20.65 12.74
CA ASP A 45 15.73 -19.99 11.61
C ASP A 45 15.65 -18.47 11.80
N PRO A 46 16.74 -17.73 11.52
CA PRO A 46 16.71 -16.28 11.61
C PRO A 46 15.53 -15.76 10.79
N LEU A 47 14.71 -14.91 11.40
CA LEU A 47 13.64 -14.24 10.66
C LEU A 47 14.29 -13.47 9.50
N GLU A 48 13.79 -13.69 8.28
CA GLU A 48 14.18 -12.87 7.14
C GLU A 48 13.64 -11.45 7.38
N LEU A 49 14.50 -10.58 7.91
CA LEU A 49 14.18 -9.18 8.08
C LEU A 49 14.18 -8.52 6.70
N CYS A 50 12.98 -8.14 6.24
CA CYS A 50 12.82 -7.31 5.06
C CYS A 50 12.57 -5.86 5.48
N SER A 51 13.21 -4.93 4.78
CA SER A 51 12.87 -3.50 4.85
C SER A 51 12.09 -3.14 3.60
N GLN A 52 10.99 -2.43 3.77
CA GLN A 52 10.15 -1.91 2.68
C GLN A 52 10.05 -0.40 2.83
N THR A 53 10.03 0.32 1.71
CA THR A 53 9.74 1.75 1.76
C THR A 53 8.27 1.98 2.10
N LEU A 54 7.93 3.20 2.56
CA LEU A 54 6.52 3.55 2.78
C LEU A 54 5.70 3.42 1.48
N GLN A 55 6.32 3.71 0.34
CA GLN A 55 5.70 3.53 -0.97
C GLN A 55 5.41 2.06 -1.24
N ASP A 56 6.38 1.16 -1.03
CA ASP A 56 6.18 -0.28 -1.20
C ASP A 56 5.06 -0.81 -0.29
N TYR A 57 5.00 -0.35 0.97
CA TYR A 57 3.93 -0.68 1.90
C TYR A 57 2.54 -0.29 1.34
N VAL A 58 2.41 0.92 0.82
CA VAL A 58 1.16 1.41 0.23
C VAL A 58 0.83 0.64 -1.05
N GLU A 59 1.79 0.44 -1.95
CA GLU A 59 1.59 -0.31 -3.20
C GLU A 59 1.15 -1.74 -2.94
N ASN A 60 1.81 -2.45 -2.01
CA ASN A 60 1.45 -3.81 -1.62
C ASN A 60 0.06 -3.87 -0.96
N GLY A 61 -0.25 -2.92 -0.08
CA GLY A 61 -1.56 -2.82 0.57
C GLY A 61 -2.69 -2.54 -0.42
N VAL A 62 -2.46 -1.63 -1.37
CA VAL A 62 -3.40 -1.30 -2.45
C VAL A 62 -3.59 -2.48 -3.39
N ASP A 63 -2.53 -3.17 -3.82
CA ASP A 63 -2.66 -4.38 -4.66
C ASP A 63 -3.46 -5.48 -3.95
N GLY A 64 -3.17 -5.70 -2.66
CA GLY A 64 -3.82 -6.70 -1.83
C GLY A 64 -5.30 -6.45 -1.59
N GLU A 65 -5.67 -5.23 -1.19
CA GLU A 65 -7.04 -4.90 -0.74
C GLU A 65 -7.90 -4.25 -1.81
N PHE A 66 -7.33 -3.39 -2.66
CA PHE A 66 -8.05 -2.73 -3.75
C PHE A 66 -7.92 -3.53 -5.05
N GLY A 67 -6.68 -3.84 -5.48
CA GLY A 67 -6.37 -4.41 -6.80
C GLY A 67 -7.16 -5.68 -7.08
N LYS A 68 -7.09 -6.66 -6.18
CA LYS A 68 -7.82 -7.94 -6.32
C LYS A 68 -9.32 -7.75 -6.53
N ARG A 69 -9.97 -6.88 -5.75
CA ARG A 69 -11.42 -6.65 -5.80
C ARG A 69 -11.80 -5.87 -7.06
N PHE A 70 -11.06 -4.81 -7.35
CA PHE A 70 -11.28 -3.95 -8.52
C PHE A 70 -11.13 -4.71 -9.84
N TYR A 71 -10.01 -5.43 -10.04
CA TYR A 71 -9.79 -6.17 -11.29
C TYR A 71 -10.74 -7.36 -11.45
N HIS A 72 -11.19 -7.95 -10.34
CA HIS A 72 -12.22 -8.99 -10.36
C HIS A 72 -13.57 -8.42 -10.83
N ASP A 73 -14.10 -7.39 -10.17
CA ASP A 73 -15.37 -6.72 -10.55
C ASP A 73 -15.33 -6.27 -12.01
N ARG A 74 -14.25 -5.60 -12.41
CA ARG A 74 -14.04 -5.14 -13.78
C ARG A 74 -14.11 -6.27 -14.81
N LYS A 75 -13.52 -7.43 -14.49
CA LYS A 75 -13.52 -8.60 -15.36
C LYS A 75 -14.92 -9.20 -15.48
N GLU A 76 -15.64 -9.32 -14.36
CA GLU A 76 -17.02 -9.86 -14.35
C GLU A 76 -17.99 -8.96 -15.11
N ARG A 77 -17.96 -7.64 -14.86
CA ARG A 77 -18.77 -6.65 -15.58
C ARG A 77 -18.52 -6.70 -17.08
N ARG A 78 -17.26 -6.72 -17.50
CA ARG A 78 -16.89 -6.84 -18.92
C ARG A 78 -17.38 -8.14 -19.53
N GLY A 79 -17.29 -9.26 -18.81
CA GLY A 79 -17.81 -10.56 -19.24
C GLY A 79 -19.34 -10.55 -19.42
N ALA A 80 -20.04 -9.78 -18.60
CA ALA A 80 -21.49 -9.58 -18.66
C ALA A 80 -21.94 -8.47 -19.64
N GLY A 81 -21.00 -7.76 -20.28
CA GLY A 81 -21.32 -6.62 -21.16
C GLY A 81 -21.86 -5.39 -20.44
N LEU A 82 -21.62 -5.26 -19.14
CA LEU A 82 -21.99 -4.10 -18.34
C LEU A 82 -21.00 -2.92 -18.59
N PRO A 83 -21.43 -1.65 -18.37
CA PRO A 83 -20.57 -0.48 -18.55
C PRO A 83 -19.37 -0.47 -17.58
N SER A 84 -18.56 0.58 -17.56
CA SER A 84 -17.58 0.75 -16.47
C SER A 84 -18.28 1.04 -15.13
N GLN A 85 -17.60 0.74 -14.02
CA GLN A 85 -18.11 1.05 -12.69
C GLN A 85 -18.19 2.58 -12.49
N GLU A 86 -19.09 3.00 -11.61
CA GLU A 86 -19.23 4.41 -11.26
C GLU A 86 -17.93 4.91 -10.57
N PRO A 87 -17.35 6.04 -11.01
CA PRO A 87 -16.11 6.60 -10.47
C PRO A 87 -16.06 6.75 -8.95
N GLY A 88 -17.12 7.25 -8.33
CA GLY A 88 -17.25 7.43 -6.88
C GLY A 88 -17.04 6.13 -6.12
N ALA A 89 -17.65 5.03 -6.55
CA ALA A 89 -17.46 3.71 -5.93
C ALA A 89 -16.00 3.23 -6.00
N ILE A 90 -15.31 3.46 -7.13
CA ILE A 90 -13.89 3.09 -7.28
C ILE A 90 -13.02 3.97 -6.37
N ILE A 91 -13.24 5.28 -6.38
CA ILE A 91 -12.50 6.25 -5.56
C ILE A 91 -12.72 5.99 -4.08
N GLU A 92 -13.95 5.71 -3.66
CA GLU A 92 -14.32 5.38 -2.28
C GLU A 92 -13.60 4.12 -1.81
N LEU A 93 -13.61 3.04 -2.61
CA LEU A 93 -12.89 1.81 -2.27
C LEU A 93 -11.39 2.07 -2.10
N TYR A 94 -10.77 2.75 -3.07
CA TYR A 94 -9.35 3.08 -3.02
C TYR A 94 -8.99 3.94 -1.81
N ASN A 95 -9.70 5.04 -1.60
CA ASN A 95 -9.45 5.97 -0.50
C ASN A 95 -9.74 5.33 0.88
N SER A 96 -10.69 4.39 0.97
CA SER A 96 -10.97 3.61 2.18
C SER A 96 -9.85 2.62 2.50
N VAL A 97 -9.25 2.00 1.48
CA VAL A 97 -8.05 1.15 1.66
C VAL A 97 -6.89 1.99 2.19
N LEU A 98 -6.64 3.18 1.61
CA LEU A 98 -5.61 4.07 2.13
C LEU A 98 -5.88 4.52 3.56
N HIS A 99 -7.14 4.82 3.90
CA HIS A 99 -7.51 5.13 5.27
C HIS A 99 -7.20 3.97 6.21
N PHE A 100 -7.60 2.75 5.86
CA PHE A 100 -7.28 1.54 6.61
C PHE A 100 -5.77 1.35 6.81
N LEU A 101 -4.98 1.43 5.73
CA LEU A 101 -3.52 1.33 5.80
C LEU A 101 -2.93 2.41 6.70
N SER A 102 -3.47 3.63 6.65
CA SER A 102 -3.01 4.73 7.49
C SER A 102 -3.27 4.47 8.98
N GLU A 103 -4.44 3.93 9.34
CA GLU A 103 -4.76 3.57 10.72
C GLU A 103 -3.85 2.44 11.23
N VAL A 104 -3.58 1.43 10.40
CA VAL A 104 -2.70 0.32 10.77
C VAL A 104 -1.26 0.80 10.98
N ALA A 105 -0.73 1.59 10.04
CA ALA A 105 0.65 2.07 10.08
C ALA A 105 0.91 3.10 11.20
N SER A 106 -0.13 3.80 11.68
CA SER A 106 -0.03 4.84 12.71
C SER A 106 -0.71 4.49 14.03
N SER A 107 -1.05 3.22 14.24
CA SER A 107 -1.78 2.78 15.42
C SER A 107 -0.96 2.91 16.70
N GLU A 108 -1.43 3.73 17.63
CA GLU A 108 -0.84 3.86 18.97
C GLU A 108 -0.91 2.55 19.77
N HIS A 109 -1.92 1.72 19.50
CA HIS A 109 -2.10 0.42 20.16
C HIS A 109 -1.09 -0.64 19.70
N LEU A 110 -0.47 -0.44 18.54
CA LEU A 110 0.52 -1.35 17.98
C LEU A 110 1.95 -0.88 18.25
N CYS A 111 2.17 0.25 18.92
CA CYS A 111 3.51 0.79 19.19
C CYS A 111 4.46 -0.22 19.86
N ASP A 112 3.94 -1.06 20.78
CA ASP A 112 4.72 -2.08 21.47
C ASP A 112 5.11 -3.26 20.56
N LEU A 113 4.41 -3.43 19.43
CA LEU A 113 4.67 -4.44 18.41
C LEU A 113 5.42 -3.88 17.19
N SER A 114 5.29 -2.57 16.95
CA SER A 114 5.86 -1.81 15.83
C SER A 114 7.13 -1.08 16.22
N TRP A 115 7.81 -1.52 17.28
CA TRP A 115 9.11 -0.98 17.65
C TRP A 115 10.19 -1.58 16.74
N PRO A 116 11.04 -0.78 16.09
CA PRO A 116 12.25 -1.34 15.53
C PRO A 116 13.07 -1.89 16.68
N VAL A 117 13.23 -3.21 16.70
CA VAL A 117 14.03 -3.94 17.68
C VAL A 117 15.35 -3.17 17.86
N THR A 118 15.78 -2.93 19.10
CA THR A 118 16.84 -1.95 19.42
C THR A 118 18.13 -2.17 18.62
N GLU A 119 18.42 -3.41 18.30
CA GLU A 119 19.51 -3.94 17.49
C GLU A 119 19.44 -3.49 16.01
N PHE A 120 18.28 -3.00 15.57
CA PHE A 120 17.96 -2.52 14.23
C PHE A 120 17.51 -1.06 14.24
N SER A 121 18.01 -0.27 15.18
CA SER A 121 17.74 1.17 15.26
C SER A 121 19.02 1.94 15.52
N GLU A 122 19.13 3.15 14.94
CA GLU A 122 20.25 4.06 15.21
C GLU A 122 19.73 5.43 15.65
N PRO A 123 20.46 6.17 16.52
CA PRO A 123 20.15 7.56 16.82
C PRO A 123 20.15 8.41 15.54
N GLY A 124 19.04 9.10 15.26
CA GLY A 124 18.83 9.85 14.00
C GLY A 124 18.33 9.00 12.83
N GLY A 125 18.47 7.67 12.91
CA GLY A 125 18.16 6.75 11.81
C GLY A 125 19.14 6.88 10.64
N ASN A 126 19.05 5.96 9.69
CA ASN A 126 19.79 6.02 8.43
C ASN A 126 18.94 5.46 7.29
N LYS A 127 19.52 5.24 6.10
CA LYS A 127 18.77 4.71 4.93
C LYS A 127 18.21 3.29 5.12
N LEU A 128 18.76 2.53 6.05
CA LEU A 128 18.45 1.11 6.29
C LEU A 128 17.77 0.89 7.64
N LEU A 129 18.12 1.70 8.64
CA LEU A 129 17.64 1.55 10.01
C LEU A 129 16.73 2.73 10.40
N PRO A 130 15.54 2.46 10.93
CA PRO A 130 14.64 3.50 11.42
C PRO A 130 15.24 4.22 12.64
N HIS A 131 14.78 5.45 12.83
CA HIS A 131 15.16 6.28 13.96
C HIS A 131 14.46 5.81 15.25
N LEU A 132 15.10 6.04 16.40
CA LEU A 132 14.59 5.68 17.73
C LEU A 132 13.25 6.32 18.12
N GLN A 133 12.83 7.35 17.41
CA GLN A 133 11.58 8.07 17.68
C GLN A 133 10.43 7.59 16.77
N TRP A 134 10.53 6.40 16.16
CA TRP A 134 9.55 5.90 15.19
C TRP A 134 8.10 5.92 15.70
N ASN A 135 7.88 5.58 16.97
CA ASN A 135 6.55 5.51 17.57
C ASN A 135 6.18 6.76 18.40
N ILE A 136 6.88 7.89 18.25
CA ILE A 136 6.41 9.13 18.88
C ILE A 136 5.12 9.61 18.18
N PRO A 137 4.17 10.22 18.91
CA PRO A 137 2.91 10.69 18.34
C PRO A 137 3.07 11.56 17.09
N ASP A 138 4.09 12.44 17.06
CA ASP A 138 4.36 13.31 15.92
C ASP A 138 4.75 12.53 14.66
N HIS A 139 5.54 11.46 14.81
CA HIS A 139 5.93 10.62 13.69
C HIS A 139 4.77 9.74 13.21
N LEU A 140 3.95 9.20 14.13
CA LEU A 140 2.74 8.45 13.78
C LEU A 140 1.74 9.35 13.03
N ALA A 141 1.55 10.60 13.47
CA ALA A 141 0.71 11.57 12.78
C ALA A 141 1.27 11.91 11.39
N TRP A 142 2.60 12.01 11.25
CA TRP A 142 3.25 12.16 9.95
C TRP A 142 3.02 10.94 9.04
N LEU A 143 3.21 9.72 9.55
CA LEU A 143 2.98 8.48 8.81
C LEU A 143 1.54 8.40 8.31
N LYS A 144 0.56 8.69 9.18
CA LYS A 144 -0.85 8.76 8.80
C LYS A 144 -1.07 9.74 7.66
N LYS A 145 -0.53 10.96 7.79
CA LYS A 145 -0.63 11.99 6.75
C LYS A 145 0.07 11.58 5.45
N ALA A 146 1.22 10.92 5.55
CA ALA A 146 1.99 10.44 4.41
C ALA A 146 1.21 9.37 3.63
N VAL A 147 0.62 8.38 4.29
CA VAL A 147 -0.25 7.38 3.64
C VAL A 147 -1.49 8.03 3.03
N LEU A 148 -2.16 8.93 3.76
CA LEU A 148 -3.36 9.60 3.25
C LEU A 148 -3.07 10.54 2.06
N SER A 149 -1.82 10.99 1.88
CA SER A 149 -1.46 11.84 0.73
C SER A 149 -1.48 11.12 -0.62
N PHE A 150 -1.59 9.78 -0.63
CA PHE A 150 -1.84 8.97 -1.82
C PHE A 150 -3.31 9.00 -2.27
N GLN A 151 -4.21 9.58 -1.49
CA GLN A 151 -5.63 9.68 -1.87
C GLN A 151 -5.79 10.50 -3.14
N ILE A 152 -6.80 10.13 -3.92
CA ILE A 152 -7.24 10.88 -5.10
C ILE A 152 -8.54 11.63 -4.76
N PRO A 153 -8.76 12.83 -5.33
CA PRO A 153 -9.97 13.60 -5.07
C PRO A 153 -11.21 12.86 -5.57
N TYR A 154 -12.37 13.15 -4.98
CA TYR A 154 -13.64 12.69 -5.54
C TYR A 154 -13.91 13.40 -6.86
N LEU A 155 -14.53 12.67 -7.79
CA LEU A 155 -14.92 13.18 -9.09
C LEU A 155 -16.42 13.47 -9.09
N ASP A 156 -16.78 14.72 -9.40
CA ASP A 156 -18.16 15.06 -9.71
C ASP A 156 -18.52 14.51 -11.09
N LEU A 157 -19.54 13.66 -11.16
CA LEU A 157 -19.96 13.06 -12.42
C LEU A 157 -20.59 14.10 -13.36
N PRO A 158 -20.33 13.99 -14.67
CA PRO A 158 -21.01 14.82 -15.63
C PRO A 158 -22.52 14.47 -15.67
N PRO A 159 -23.40 15.44 -15.93
CA PRO A 159 -24.83 15.18 -16.11
C PRO A 159 -25.10 14.15 -17.21
N LEU A 160 -26.17 13.37 -17.05
CA LEU A 160 -26.64 12.46 -18.10
C LEU A 160 -26.92 13.25 -19.39
N GLY A 161 -26.27 12.86 -20.49
CA GLY A 161 -26.38 13.54 -21.78
C GLY A 161 -25.45 14.75 -21.97
N ALA A 162 -24.48 14.97 -21.06
CA ALA A 162 -23.47 16.00 -21.27
C ALA A 162 -22.69 15.79 -22.58
N PRO A 163 -22.43 16.85 -23.37
CA PRO A 163 -21.70 16.69 -24.63
C PRO A 163 -20.27 16.19 -24.41
N TRP A 164 -19.78 15.35 -25.32
CA TRP A 164 -18.47 14.68 -25.18
C TRP A 164 -17.29 15.63 -24.91
N ARG A 165 -17.20 16.76 -25.62
CA ARG A 165 -16.07 17.70 -25.48
C ARG A 165 -15.98 18.31 -24.06
N PRO A 166 -17.05 18.89 -23.49
CA PRO A 166 -17.09 19.27 -22.08
C PRO A 166 -16.68 18.16 -21.11
N VAL A 167 -17.12 16.92 -21.35
CA VAL A 167 -16.78 15.79 -20.47
C VAL A 167 -15.28 15.46 -20.54
N CYS A 168 -14.68 15.44 -21.73
CA CYS A 168 -13.23 15.30 -21.88
C CYS A 168 -12.49 16.41 -21.13
N HIS A 169 -12.95 17.66 -21.24
CA HIS A 169 -12.33 18.78 -20.53
C HIS A 169 -12.39 18.61 -19.01
N MET A 170 -13.54 18.18 -18.48
CA MET A 170 -13.72 17.87 -17.06
C MET A 170 -12.77 16.76 -16.59
N ILE A 171 -12.62 15.69 -17.38
CA ILE A 171 -11.67 14.61 -17.08
C ILE A 171 -10.22 15.14 -17.08
N PHE A 172 -9.85 15.98 -18.05
CA PHE A 172 -8.51 16.59 -18.08
C PHE A 172 -8.26 17.55 -16.90
N GLN A 173 -9.29 18.28 -16.46
CA GLN A 173 -9.22 19.10 -15.25
C GLN A 173 -9.04 18.22 -14.01
N TYR A 174 -9.77 17.11 -13.91
CA TYR A 174 -9.64 16.17 -12.79
C TYR A 174 -8.24 15.58 -12.70
N ILE A 175 -7.67 15.04 -13.79
CA ILE A 175 -6.33 14.44 -13.74
C ILE A 175 -5.23 15.45 -13.42
N SER A 176 -5.44 16.73 -13.74
CA SER A 176 -4.49 17.80 -13.39
C SER A 176 -4.38 18.01 -11.87
N GLN A 177 -5.39 17.59 -11.11
CA GLN A 177 -5.38 17.64 -9.63
C GLN A 177 -4.63 16.46 -9.02
N ILE A 178 -4.37 15.39 -9.79
CA ILE A 178 -3.75 14.16 -9.30
C ILE A 178 -2.23 14.24 -9.41
N ALA A 179 -1.73 14.82 -10.50
CA ALA A 179 -0.30 15.00 -10.72
C ALA A 179 0.32 15.88 -9.63
N SER A 180 1.42 15.42 -9.04
CA SER A 180 2.15 16.17 -8.01
C SER A 180 3.00 17.28 -8.64
N SER A 181 3.33 17.18 -9.93
CA SER A 181 4.15 18.15 -10.64
C SER A 181 3.72 18.39 -12.10
N SER A 182 4.09 19.55 -12.64
CA SER A 182 3.88 19.87 -14.06
C SER A 182 4.73 19.02 -15.01
N LEU A 183 5.76 18.32 -14.51
CA LEU A 183 6.63 17.47 -15.32
C LEU A 183 6.01 16.09 -15.58
N THR A 184 5.24 15.59 -14.62
CA THR A 184 4.59 14.26 -14.66
C THR A 184 3.18 14.33 -15.23
N GLN A 185 2.52 15.49 -15.15
CA GLN A 185 1.19 15.75 -15.71
C GLN A 185 1.04 15.35 -17.21
N PRO A 186 1.98 15.62 -18.13
CA PRO A 186 1.83 15.22 -19.53
C PRO A 186 1.75 13.71 -19.73
N LEU A 187 2.33 12.91 -18.83
CA LEU A 187 2.33 11.44 -18.92
C LEU A 187 0.92 10.89 -18.69
N ILE A 188 0.27 11.29 -17.58
CA ILE A 188 -1.11 10.88 -17.29
C ILE A 188 -2.08 11.44 -18.34
N GLN A 189 -1.86 12.68 -18.79
CA GLN A 189 -2.68 13.30 -19.82
C GLN A 189 -2.65 12.50 -21.13
N SER A 190 -1.47 12.09 -21.61
CA SER A 190 -1.36 11.31 -22.85
C SER A 190 -2.02 9.94 -22.75
N GLN A 191 -1.90 9.26 -21.60
CA GLN A 191 -2.53 7.96 -21.37
C GLN A 191 -4.06 8.07 -21.39
N VAL A 192 -4.62 9.07 -20.71
CA VAL A 192 -6.05 9.32 -20.67
C VAL A 192 -6.58 9.79 -22.02
N GLU A 193 -5.86 10.66 -22.72
CA GLU A 193 -6.22 11.10 -24.07
C GLU A 193 -6.32 9.92 -25.05
N ASN A 194 -5.41 8.95 -24.94
CA ASN A 194 -5.45 7.72 -25.73
C ASN A 194 -6.70 6.89 -25.45
N LEU A 195 -7.09 6.75 -24.17
CA LEU A 195 -8.32 6.05 -23.76
C LEU A 195 -9.58 6.74 -24.32
N LEU A 196 -9.67 8.06 -24.18
CA LEU A 196 -10.78 8.87 -24.69
C LEU A 196 -10.83 8.81 -26.23
N SER A 197 -9.69 8.91 -26.90
CA SER A 197 -9.60 8.80 -28.36
C SER A 197 -10.07 7.44 -28.86
N LYS A 198 -9.65 6.35 -28.22
CA LYS A 198 -10.11 4.99 -28.55
C LYS A 198 -11.62 4.85 -28.35
N THR A 199 -12.17 5.43 -27.29
CA THR A 199 -13.61 5.41 -26.99
C THR A 199 -14.38 6.14 -28.09
N TYR A 200 -13.93 7.35 -28.44
CA TYR A 200 -14.52 8.15 -29.51
C TYR A 200 -14.47 7.43 -30.87
N TRP A 201 -13.34 6.82 -31.23
CA TRP A 201 -13.22 6.06 -32.47
C TRP A 201 -14.15 4.85 -32.52
N LYS A 202 -14.28 4.10 -31.42
CA LYS A 202 -15.21 2.96 -31.32
C LYS A 202 -16.67 3.37 -31.44
N TRP A 203 -17.03 4.50 -30.84
CA TRP A 203 -18.37 5.07 -30.99
C TRP A 203 -18.62 5.49 -32.44
N LYS A 204 -17.69 6.24 -33.05
CA LYS A 204 -17.82 6.75 -34.42
C LYS A 204 -17.99 5.64 -35.45
N THR A 205 -17.31 4.52 -35.30
CA THR A 205 -17.45 3.38 -36.23
C THR A 205 -18.81 2.69 -36.10
N ARG A 206 -19.37 2.60 -34.88
CA ARG A 206 -20.70 2.01 -34.63
C ARG A 206 -21.84 2.88 -35.17
N THR A 207 -21.73 4.21 -35.08
CA THR A 207 -22.82 5.15 -35.37
C THR A 207 -22.83 5.63 -36.83
N SER A 208 -22.18 4.92 -37.75
CA SER A 208 -22.08 5.30 -39.18
C SER A 208 -23.45 5.32 -39.87
N GLY A 209 -24.22 6.40 -39.71
CA GLY A 209 -25.52 6.62 -40.37
C GLY A 209 -26.43 7.69 -39.77
N ASN A 210 -26.34 8.01 -38.48
CA ASN A 210 -27.23 9.00 -37.85
C ASN A 210 -26.45 10.14 -37.20
N SER A 211 -26.70 11.34 -37.71
CA SER A 211 -26.09 12.63 -37.38
C SER A 211 -26.50 13.15 -36.00
N SER A 212 -25.94 12.59 -34.93
CA SER A 212 -25.85 13.33 -33.66
C SER A 212 -24.39 13.70 -33.42
N GLU A 213 -24.10 15.00 -33.38
CA GLU A 213 -22.76 15.53 -33.07
C GLU A 213 -22.39 15.40 -31.59
N GLU A 214 -23.18 14.67 -30.79
CA GLU A 214 -23.09 14.67 -29.33
C GLU A 214 -21.97 13.78 -28.76
N GLY A 215 -21.42 12.87 -29.57
CA GLY A 215 -20.32 11.98 -29.17
C GLY A 215 -20.75 10.81 -28.28
N PRO A 216 -19.79 10.05 -27.72
CA PRO A 216 -20.06 8.96 -26.78
C PRO A 216 -20.84 9.43 -25.54
N SER A 217 -21.71 8.56 -25.04
CA SER A 217 -22.44 8.78 -23.79
C SER A 217 -21.54 8.63 -22.54
N VAL A 218 -22.01 9.14 -21.40
CA VAL A 218 -21.28 9.05 -20.11
C VAL A 218 -21.03 7.60 -19.69
N ASP A 219 -21.96 6.69 -20.01
CA ASP A 219 -21.84 5.25 -19.68
C ASP A 219 -20.80 4.52 -20.55
N GLU A 220 -20.43 5.10 -21.70
CA GLU A 220 -19.39 4.57 -22.60
C GLU A 220 -17.98 5.01 -22.21
N ILE A 221 -17.85 5.93 -21.26
CA ILE A 221 -16.55 6.37 -20.76
C ILE A 221 -15.88 5.20 -20.01
N PRO A 222 -14.61 4.89 -20.32
CA PRO A 222 -13.91 3.78 -19.68
C PRO A 222 -13.39 4.20 -18.29
N TRP A 223 -14.31 4.47 -17.35
CA TRP A 223 -13.98 4.96 -16.01
C TRP A 223 -13.02 4.06 -15.26
N ASP A 224 -13.17 2.73 -15.38
CA ASP A 224 -12.26 1.77 -14.75
C ASP A 224 -10.81 1.99 -15.24
N ASP A 225 -10.61 2.19 -16.54
CA ASP A 225 -9.29 2.40 -17.12
C ASP A 225 -8.69 3.75 -16.73
N ILE A 226 -9.52 4.81 -16.76
CA ILE A 226 -9.09 6.16 -16.41
C ILE A 226 -8.64 6.20 -14.95
N LEU A 227 -9.44 5.66 -14.03
CA LEU A 227 -9.10 5.67 -12.61
C LEU A 227 -7.95 4.74 -12.27
N ALA A 228 -7.83 3.59 -12.94
CA ALA A 228 -6.64 2.73 -12.78
C ALA A 228 -5.35 3.48 -13.17
N VAL A 229 -5.37 4.23 -14.28
CA VAL A 229 -4.24 5.10 -14.67
C VAL A 229 -3.98 6.20 -13.64
N CYS A 230 -5.03 6.81 -13.11
CA CYS A 230 -4.90 7.84 -12.08
C CYS A 230 -4.26 7.30 -10.80
N ILE A 231 -4.67 6.12 -10.35
CA ILE A 231 -4.13 5.46 -9.15
C ILE A 231 -2.67 5.06 -9.37
N ASP A 232 -2.36 4.39 -10.49
CA ASP A 232 -0.97 3.99 -10.80
C ASP A 232 -0.04 5.21 -10.90
N HIS A 233 -0.52 6.30 -11.51
CA HIS A 233 0.23 7.56 -11.53
C HIS A 233 0.44 8.13 -10.12
N LYS A 234 -0.61 8.15 -9.29
CA LYS A 234 -0.53 8.72 -7.94
C LYS A 234 0.43 7.94 -7.03
N LEU A 235 0.47 6.61 -7.16
CA LEU A 235 1.41 5.76 -6.45
C LEU A 235 2.87 6.07 -6.85
N ARG A 236 3.13 6.30 -8.15
CA ARG A 236 4.48 6.56 -8.67
C ARG A 236 4.98 7.99 -8.52
N ASP A 237 4.09 8.97 -8.63
CA ASP A 237 4.40 10.41 -8.56
C ASP A 237 4.25 10.98 -7.14
N TRP A 238 4.40 10.12 -6.13
CA TRP A 238 4.21 10.52 -4.75
C TRP A 238 5.33 11.45 -4.27
N THR A 239 4.93 12.52 -3.57
CA THR A 239 5.85 13.44 -2.92
C THR A 239 5.60 13.41 -1.41
N PRO A 240 6.57 12.93 -0.60
CA PRO A 240 6.35 12.80 0.84
C PRO A 240 6.12 14.16 1.50
N PRO A 241 5.23 14.25 2.50
CA PRO A 241 5.15 15.42 3.35
C PRO A 241 6.47 15.61 4.11
N LYS A 242 6.83 16.86 4.43
CA LYS A 242 8.05 17.15 5.20
C LYS A 242 8.06 16.38 6.52
N LEU A 243 9.17 15.71 6.81
CA LEU A 243 9.37 14.98 8.05
C LEU A 243 9.34 15.96 9.25
N PRO A 244 8.78 15.55 10.40
CA PRO A 244 8.75 16.37 11.61
C PRO A 244 10.11 16.43 12.33
N VAL A 245 11.03 15.52 12.00
CA VAL A 245 12.37 15.42 12.61
C VAL A 245 13.40 15.53 11.49
N ASP A 246 14.32 16.51 11.60
CA ASP A 246 15.50 16.55 10.75
C ASP A 246 16.44 15.38 11.15
N PRO A 247 16.99 14.62 10.18
CA PRO A 247 17.90 13.51 10.46
C PRO A 247 19.21 13.96 11.14
#